data_AF-A0A7K3M6G1-F1
#
_entry.id   AF-A0A7K3M6G1-F1
#
_cell.length_a   1.000
_cell.length_b   1.000
_cell.length_c   1.000
_cell.angle_alpha   90.00
_cell.angle_beta   90.00
_cell.angle_gamma   90.00
#
_symmetry.space_group_name_H-M   'P 1'
#
loop_
_entity.id
_entity.type
_entity.pdbx_description
1 polymer ?
#
loop_
_entity_poly.entity_id
_entity_poly.type
_entity_poly.pdbx_seq_one_letter_code
_entity_poly.pdbx_strand_id
1 'polypeptide(L)'
;MNQQIPGDSARPAGQPGGAGSRDRLIAAAQELFWSQGVAVTSPRQVMAASGVGQGSFYHHFPSKEDLTSAAIAATAAEALSQVRNSLGEAETPVEQLRGYLSRPRAALRGCRVGRLVYEQHVVDHQVLRKPVEEYFSALIDMIQAVFADLPDTSSAEARRRAYAAVATVQGGYVLSRALGDPEALTRAVEGLLDMLETSAAVPDARERNSGAESDQHT
;
A
#
# COMPACT_ATOMS: atom_id res chain seq x y z
N MET A 1 -0.24 0.22 71.63
CA MET A 1 0.56 1.28 70.99
C MET A 1 1.77 0.63 70.33
N ASN A 2 1.66 0.17 69.08
CA ASN A 2 2.85 -0.04 68.26
C ASN A 2 2.48 0.08 66.78
N GLN A 3 3.34 0.80 66.07
CA GLN A 3 3.06 1.65 64.93
C GLN A 3 2.91 0.92 63.59
N GLN A 4 2.07 1.52 62.73
CA GLN A 4 1.94 1.33 61.29
C GLN A 4 3.29 1.28 60.56
N ILE A 5 3.43 0.38 59.58
CA ILE A 5 4.40 0.50 58.48
C ILE A 5 3.64 0.95 57.21
N PRO A 6 4.07 2.01 56.52
CA PRO A 6 3.60 2.31 55.18
C PRO A 6 4.51 1.64 54.14
N GLY A 7 3.94 0.74 53.34
CA GLY A 7 4.60 0.11 52.19
C GLY A 7 4.05 0.68 50.90
N ASP A 8 4.73 1.72 50.40
CA ASP A 8 4.55 2.35 49.10
C ASP A 8 4.87 1.36 47.97
N SER A 9 3.86 0.86 47.27
CA SER A 9 4.06 0.12 46.01
C SER A 9 4.01 1.11 44.85
N ALA A 10 5.14 1.75 44.61
CA ALA A 10 5.41 2.56 43.43
C ALA A 10 5.00 1.80 42.15
N ARG A 11 4.14 2.41 41.34
CA ARG A 11 3.90 1.98 39.95
C ARG A 11 5.19 2.18 39.16
N PRO A 12 5.64 1.19 38.36
CA PRO A 12 6.81 1.42 37.52
C PRO A 12 6.47 2.46 36.45
N ALA A 13 7.31 3.49 36.39
CA ALA A 13 7.31 4.51 35.37
C ALA A 13 7.87 3.98 34.05
N GLY A 14 7.24 4.37 32.94
CA GLY A 14 7.89 4.52 31.63
C GLY A 14 8.11 3.25 30.80
N GLN A 15 7.10 2.86 30.01
CA GLN A 15 7.30 2.12 28.76
C GLN A 15 7.20 3.10 27.58
N PRO A 16 8.08 3.02 26.57
CA PRO A 16 8.12 3.98 25.48
C PRO A 16 6.84 3.88 24.63
N GLY A 17 6.01 4.92 24.66
CA GLY A 17 4.88 5.14 23.75
C GLY A 17 3.89 3.97 23.63
N GLY A 18 3.37 3.46 24.74
CA GLY A 18 2.40 2.35 24.72
C GLY A 18 1.14 2.71 23.93
N ALA A 19 1.02 2.17 22.71
CA ALA A 19 -0.13 2.36 21.85
C ALA A 19 -1.44 2.05 22.61
N GLY A 20 -2.45 2.90 22.45
CA GLY A 20 -3.71 2.78 23.20
C GLY A 20 -4.46 1.50 22.85
N SER A 21 -5.47 1.12 23.66
CA SER A 21 -6.31 -0.06 23.38
C SER A 21 -6.87 -0.08 21.95
N ARG A 22 -7.26 1.09 21.43
CA ARG A 22 -7.71 1.26 20.05
C ARG A 22 -6.65 0.85 19.02
N ASP A 23 -5.41 1.28 19.20
CA ASP A 23 -4.32 1.01 18.25
C ASP A 23 -3.91 -0.47 18.30
N ARG A 24 -3.90 -1.09 19.49
CA ARG A 24 -3.65 -2.53 19.62
C ARG A 24 -4.73 -3.37 18.93
N LEU A 25 -6.00 -2.96 19.01
CA LEU A 25 -7.10 -3.59 18.30
C LEU A 25 -6.92 -3.49 16.78
N ILE A 26 -6.55 -2.30 16.28
CA ILE A 26 -6.27 -2.08 14.86
C ILE A 26 -5.10 -2.94 14.41
N ALA A 27 -3.96 -2.91 15.11
CA ALA A 27 -2.77 -3.68 14.75
C ALA A 27 -3.06 -5.20 14.71
N ALA A 28 -3.79 -5.72 15.70
CA ALA A 28 -4.19 -7.13 15.71
C ALA A 28 -5.12 -7.46 14.54
N ALA A 29 -6.08 -6.59 14.22
CA ALA A 29 -6.97 -6.78 13.07
C ALA A 29 -6.20 -6.76 11.74
N GLN A 30 -5.24 -5.84 11.55
CA GLN A 30 -4.41 -5.78 10.34
C GLN A 30 -3.66 -7.09 10.07
N GLU A 31 -3.03 -7.68 11.10
CA GLU A 31 -2.28 -8.93 10.93
C GLU A 31 -3.22 -10.13 10.69
N LEU A 32 -4.36 -10.19 11.39
CA LEU A 32 -5.37 -11.24 11.17
C LEU A 32 -5.97 -11.14 9.76
N PHE A 33 -6.30 -9.93 9.29
CA PHE A 33 -6.82 -9.75 7.94
C PHE A 33 -5.79 -10.13 6.88
N TRP A 34 -4.51 -9.82 7.08
CA TRP A 34 -3.48 -10.17 6.10
C TRP A 34 -3.18 -11.68 6.08
N SER A 35 -3.30 -12.36 7.22
CA SER A 35 -3.01 -13.80 7.36
C SER A 35 -4.16 -14.69 6.90
N GLN A 36 -5.39 -14.41 7.33
CA GLN A 36 -6.56 -15.30 7.10
C GLN A 36 -7.75 -14.63 6.40
N GLY A 37 -7.75 -13.30 6.25
CA GLY A 37 -8.83 -12.55 5.61
C GLY A 37 -9.86 -11.96 6.58
N VAL A 38 -10.67 -11.02 6.10
CA VAL A 38 -11.65 -10.26 6.90
C VAL A 38 -12.87 -11.11 7.25
N ALA A 39 -13.39 -11.87 6.29
CA ALA A 39 -14.63 -12.63 6.45
C ALA A 39 -14.56 -13.62 7.63
N VAL A 40 -13.45 -14.37 7.74
CA VAL A 40 -13.25 -15.39 8.77
C VAL A 40 -12.71 -14.85 10.10
N THR A 41 -12.35 -13.57 10.17
CA THR A 41 -11.84 -12.95 11.40
C THR A 41 -12.99 -12.45 12.27
N SER A 42 -13.07 -12.94 13.51
CA SER A 42 -14.08 -12.55 14.49
C SER A 42 -13.57 -11.49 15.48
N PRO A 43 -14.45 -10.66 16.07
CA PRO A 43 -14.07 -9.73 17.15
C PRO A 43 -13.35 -10.40 18.31
N ARG A 44 -13.73 -11.65 18.64
CA ARG A 44 -13.09 -12.43 19.71
C ARG A 44 -11.62 -12.75 19.40
N GLN A 45 -11.31 -13.13 18.16
CA GLN A 45 -9.92 -13.36 17.74
C GLN A 45 -9.09 -12.07 17.83
N VAL A 46 -9.65 -10.92 17.43
CA VAL A 46 -8.96 -9.63 17.53
C VAL A 46 -8.71 -9.24 18.99
N MET A 47 -9.71 -9.38 19.86
CA MET A 47 -9.55 -9.13 21.30
C MET A 47 -8.48 -10.03 21.91
N ALA A 48 -8.49 -11.32 21.58
CA ALA A 48 -7.50 -12.28 22.06
C ALA A 48 -6.08 -11.91 21.59
N ALA A 49 -5.91 -11.56 20.31
CA ALA A 49 -4.63 -11.18 19.74
C ALA A 49 -4.12 -9.82 20.23
N SER A 50 -5.01 -8.88 20.53
CA SER A 50 -4.66 -7.53 21.01
C SER A 50 -4.47 -7.44 22.53
N GLY A 51 -4.92 -8.44 23.29
CA GLY A 51 -4.98 -8.40 24.75
C GLY A 51 -5.99 -7.38 25.30
N VAL A 52 -6.93 -6.90 24.48
CA VAL A 52 -7.93 -5.90 24.87
C VAL A 52 -9.24 -6.57 25.24
N GLY A 53 -9.75 -6.23 26.44
CA GLY A 53 -11.01 -6.79 26.95
C GLY A 53 -12.26 -6.28 26.23
N GLN A 54 -13.35 -7.04 26.34
CA GLN A 54 -14.62 -6.80 25.65
C GLN A 54 -15.22 -5.41 25.87
N GLY A 55 -15.20 -4.89 27.09
CA GLY A 55 -15.72 -3.55 27.38
C GLY A 55 -14.95 -2.45 26.64
N SER A 56 -13.62 -2.58 26.54
CA SER A 56 -12.78 -1.63 25.81
C SER A 56 -12.92 -1.78 24.29
N PHE A 57 -13.15 -3.00 23.80
CA PHE A 57 -13.45 -3.25 22.39
C PHE A 57 -14.68 -2.45 21.93
N TYR A 58 -15.83 -2.70 22.57
CA TYR A 58 -17.09 -2.09 22.15
C TYR A 58 -17.18 -0.60 22.47
N HIS A 59 -16.34 -0.10 23.37
CA HIS A 59 -16.14 1.35 23.56
C HIS A 59 -15.49 2.02 22.35
N HIS A 60 -14.52 1.36 21.69
CA HIS A 60 -13.82 1.92 20.53
C HIS A 60 -14.48 1.58 19.20
N PHE A 61 -15.05 0.39 19.07
CA PHE A 61 -15.65 -0.13 17.84
C PHE A 61 -17.00 -0.77 18.15
N PRO A 62 -18.10 -0.02 17.95
CA PRO A 62 -19.46 -0.53 18.19
C PRO A 62 -19.79 -1.78 17.37
N SER A 63 -19.23 -1.90 16.16
CA SER A 63 -19.42 -3.04 15.25
C SER A 63 -18.11 -3.64 14.74
N LYS A 64 -18.20 -4.83 14.11
CA LYS A 64 -17.05 -5.44 13.42
C LYS A 64 -16.66 -4.57 12.22
N GLU A 65 -17.62 -3.99 11.55
CA GLU A 65 -17.46 -3.14 10.37
C GLU A 65 -16.69 -1.87 10.72
N ASP A 66 -16.93 -1.26 11.89
CA ASP A 66 -16.18 -0.09 12.37
C ASP A 66 -14.70 -0.42 12.57
N LEU A 67 -14.40 -1.54 13.24
CA LEU A 67 -13.03 -2.02 13.40
C LEU A 67 -12.40 -2.34 12.04
N THR A 68 -13.15 -2.99 11.16
CA THR A 68 -12.66 -3.43 9.85
C THR A 68 -12.31 -2.22 8.99
N SER A 69 -13.21 -1.24 8.88
CA SER A 69 -12.97 0.00 8.14
C SER A 69 -11.75 0.74 8.69
N ALA A 70 -11.63 0.86 10.03
CA ALA A 70 -10.48 1.50 10.67
C ALA A 70 -9.16 0.77 10.39
N ALA A 71 -9.15 -0.56 10.42
CA ALA A 71 -7.96 -1.36 10.15
C ALA A 71 -7.57 -1.34 8.66
N ILE A 72 -8.54 -1.32 7.74
CA ILE A 72 -8.27 -1.13 6.30
C ILE A 72 -7.67 0.26 6.06
N ALA A 73 -8.26 1.31 6.64
CA ALA A 73 -7.76 2.67 6.53
C ALA A 73 -6.33 2.82 7.10
N ALA A 74 -6.05 2.22 8.25
CA ALA A 74 -4.70 2.18 8.83
C ALA A 74 -3.71 1.45 7.90
N THR A 75 -4.10 0.29 7.36
CA THR A 75 -3.27 -0.47 6.41
C THR A 75 -2.99 0.32 5.14
N ALA A 76 -4.00 1.01 4.61
CA ALA A 76 -3.85 1.89 3.46
C ALA A 76 -2.88 3.03 3.74
N ALA A 77 -3.03 3.72 4.88
CA ALA A 77 -2.15 4.81 5.29
C ALA A 77 -0.69 4.35 5.45
N GLU A 78 -0.45 3.22 6.11
CA GLU A 78 0.87 2.61 6.24
C GLU A 78 1.47 2.26 4.88
N ALA A 79 0.68 1.65 3.99
CA ALA A 79 1.13 1.27 2.66
C ALA A 79 1.48 2.49 1.80
N LEU A 80 0.69 3.58 1.87
CA LEU A 80 0.99 4.84 1.19
C LEU A 80 2.21 5.55 1.79
N SER A 81 2.40 5.48 3.10
CA SER A 81 3.59 6.01 3.77
C SER A 81 4.86 5.29 3.29
N GLN A 82 4.82 3.95 3.18
CA GLN A 82 5.93 3.18 2.61
C GLN A 82 6.24 3.58 1.17
N VAL A 83 5.22 3.84 0.35
CA VAL A 83 5.41 4.32 -1.02
C VAL A 83 6.08 5.70 -1.02
N ARG A 84 5.56 6.63 -0.22
CA ARG A 84 6.12 7.99 -0.11
C ARG A 84 7.59 7.97 0.31
N ASN A 85 7.95 7.12 1.27
CA ASN A 85 9.34 6.97 1.70
C ASN A 85 10.21 6.44 0.55
N SER A 86 9.77 5.38 -0.14
CA SER A 86 10.54 4.83 -1.29
C SER A 86 10.70 5.81 -2.45
N LEU A 87 9.76 6.73 -2.63
CA LEU A 87 9.85 7.80 -3.63
C LEU A 87 10.75 8.95 -3.15
N GLY A 88 10.77 9.26 -1.85
CA GLY A 88 11.53 10.38 -1.30
C GLY A 88 13.03 10.12 -1.12
N GLU A 89 13.50 8.90 -1.35
CA GLU A 89 14.91 8.50 -1.21
C GLU A 89 15.80 8.93 -2.39
N ALA A 90 15.21 9.32 -3.52
CA ALA A 90 15.94 9.61 -4.75
C ALA A 90 15.63 11.01 -5.33
N GLU A 91 16.61 11.56 -6.05
CA GLU A 91 16.56 12.91 -6.61
C GLU A 91 15.92 12.96 -8.00
N THR A 92 16.07 11.91 -8.81
CA THR A 92 15.53 11.88 -10.17
C THR A 92 14.24 11.05 -10.27
N PRO A 93 13.25 11.45 -11.11
CA PRO A 93 11.99 10.70 -11.23
C PRO A 93 12.18 9.22 -11.62
N VAL A 94 13.20 8.91 -12.42
CA VAL A 94 13.54 7.53 -12.82
C VAL A 94 14.00 6.71 -11.61
N GLU A 95 14.88 7.26 -10.78
CA GLU A 95 15.35 6.59 -9.57
C GLU A 95 14.23 6.46 -8.53
N GLN A 96 13.35 7.47 -8.41
CA GLN A 96 12.16 7.39 -7.55
C GLN A 96 11.24 6.25 -7.97
N LEU A 97 10.94 6.13 -9.27
CA LEU A 97 10.15 5.01 -9.81
C LEU A 97 10.83 3.67 -9.54
N ARG A 98 12.16 3.58 -9.73
CA ARG A 98 12.92 2.37 -9.41
C ARG A 98 12.83 2.02 -7.93
N GLY A 99 12.94 3.00 -7.04
CA GLY A 99 12.79 2.82 -5.59
C GLY A 99 11.41 2.28 -5.21
N TYR A 100 10.35 2.87 -5.74
CA TYR A 100 8.99 2.36 -5.56
C TYR A 100 8.84 0.93 -6.10
N LEU A 101 9.24 0.68 -7.35
CA LEU A 101 9.04 -0.59 -8.02
C LEU A 101 9.84 -1.71 -7.35
N SER A 102 11.08 -1.43 -6.92
CA SER A 102 12.00 -2.44 -6.38
C SER A 102 11.92 -2.61 -4.87
N ARG A 103 11.07 -1.83 -4.15
CA ARG A 103 10.99 -1.94 -2.69
C ARG A 103 10.70 -3.39 -2.23
N PRO A 104 11.28 -3.85 -1.10
CA PRO A 104 11.00 -5.15 -0.55
C PRO A 104 9.50 -5.37 -0.27
N ARG A 105 8.99 -6.53 -0.66
CA ARG A 105 7.57 -6.93 -0.48
C ARG A 105 7.49 -8.39 -0.10
N ALA A 106 6.52 -8.74 0.75
CA ALA A 106 6.19 -10.15 1.02
C ALA A 106 5.37 -10.72 -0.15
N ALA A 107 6.02 -11.02 -1.28
CA ALA A 107 5.38 -11.36 -2.56
C ALA A 107 4.35 -12.50 -2.43
N LEU A 108 4.70 -13.59 -1.74
CA LEU A 108 3.79 -14.73 -1.52
C LEU A 108 2.60 -14.41 -0.60
N ARG A 109 2.74 -13.43 0.30
CA ARG A 109 1.63 -12.94 1.13
C ARG A 109 0.71 -11.97 0.38
N GLY A 110 1.10 -11.48 -0.80
CA GLY A 110 0.30 -10.58 -1.62
C GLY A 110 0.17 -9.16 -1.05
N CYS A 111 -0.42 -8.27 -1.85
CA CYS A 111 -0.73 -6.90 -1.42
C CYS A 111 -1.71 -6.90 -0.23
N ARG A 112 -1.36 -6.21 0.86
CA ARG A 112 -2.21 -6.07 2.05
C ARG A 112 -3.58 -5.45 1.74
N VAL A 113 -3.61 -4.40 0.93
CA VAL A 113 -4.85 -3.73 0.52
C VAL A 113 -5.45 -4.40 -0.71
N GLY A 114 -4.62 -4.74 -1.71
CA GLY A 114 -5.08 -5.32 -2.97
C GLY A 114 -5.76 -6.69 -2.84
N ARG A 115 -5.48 -7.47 -1.80
CA ARG A 115 -6.23 -8.72 -1.54
C ARG A 115 -7.70 -8.47 -1.20
N LEU A 116 -8.02 -7.34 -0.58
CA LEU A 116 -9.37 -7.03 -0.09
C LEU A 116 -10.39 -6.86 -1.23
N VAL A 117 -9.94 -6.51 -2.44
CA VAL A 117 -10.82 -6.38 -3.62
C VAL A 117 -11.41 -7.72 -4.07
N TYR A 118 -10.87 -8.84 -3.58
CA TYR A 118 -11.38 -10.19 -3.85
C TYR A 118 -12.24 -10.73 -2.70
N GLU A 119 -12.34 -10.02 -1.58
CA GLU A 119 -13.22 -10.39 -0.48
C GLU A 119 -14.63 -9.81 -0.70
N GLN A 120 -15.60 -10.66 -1.03
CA GLN A 120 -16.99 -10.23 -1.29
C GLN A 120 -17.57 -9.38 -0.16
N HIS A 121 -17.31 -9.76 1.09
CA HIS A 121 -17.77 -9.00 2.25
C HIS A 121 -17.25 -7.55 2.27
N VAL A 122 -16.04 -7.30 1.78
CA VAL A 122 -15.48 -5.94 1.66
C VAL A 122 -16.11 -5.20 0.48
N VAL A 123 -16.19 -5.86 -0.68
CA VAL A 123 -16.68 -5.24 -1.92
C VAL A 123 -18.15 -4.83 -1.81
N ASP A 124 -18.97 -5.65 -1.15
CA ASP A 124 -20.42 -5.42 -1.00
C ASP A 124 -20.75 -4.32 0.02
N HIS A 125 -19.80 -3.93 0.87
CA HIS A 125 -20.03 -2.98 1.97
C HIS A 125 -19.32 -1.67 1.68
N GLN A 126 -20.08 -0.61 1.34
CA GLN A 126 -19.52 0.68 0.95
C GLN A 126 -18.53 1.26 1.98
N VAL A 127 -18.81 1.10 3.27
CA VAL A 127 -17.94 1.59 4.37
C VAL A 127 -16.57 0.88 4.41
N LEU A 128 -16.49 -0.36 3.90
CA LEU A 128 -15.26 -1.14 3.82
C LEU A 128 -14.54 -0.93 2.48
N ARG A 129 -15.30 -0.80 1.39
CA ARG A 129 -14.77 -0.53 0.05
C ARG A 129 -14.12 0.85 -0.07
N LYS A 130 -14.71 1.89 0.55
CA LYS A 130 -14.22 3.27 0.46
C LYS A 130 -12.71 3.45 0.77
N PRO A 131 -12.16 2.98 1.91
CA PRO A 131 -10.73 3.13 2.18
C PRO A 131 -9.82 2.34 1.19
N VAL A 132 -10.33 1.28 0.55
CA VAL A 132 -9.61 0.56 -0.51
C VAL A 132 -9.54 1.40 -1.80
N GLU A 133 -10.64 2.05 -2.16
CA GLU A 133 -10.69 2.95 -3.33
C GLU A 133 -9.81 4.18 -3.15
N GLU A 134 -9.86 4.78 -1.97
CA GLU A 134 -9.00 5.91 -1.60
C GLU A 134 -7.52 5.52 -1.65
N TYR A 135 -7.16 4.32 -1.19
CA TYR A 135 -5.80 3.79 -1.32
C TYR A 135 -5.32 3.73 -2.77
N PHE A 136 -6.08 3.06 -3.65
CA PHE A 136 -5.64 2.88 -5.03
C PHE A 136 -5.64 4.21 -5.81
N SER A 137 -6.60 5.09 -5.55
CA SER A 137 -6.63 6.42 -6.16
C SER A 137 -5.40 7.24 -5.74
N ALA A 138 -5.13 7.32 -4.45
CA ALA A 138 -3.97 8.05 -3.93
C ALA A 138 -2.64 7.45 -4.40
N LEU A 139 -2.53 6.12 -4.47
CA LEU A 139 -1.36 5.44 -5.00
C LEU A 139 -1.11 5.82 -6.47
N ILE A 140 -2.15 5.75 -7.30
CA ILE A 140 -2.06 6.10 -8.73
C ILE A 140 -1.66 7.57 -8.88
N ASP A 141 -2.25 8.47 -8.10
CA ASP A 141 -1.94 9.90 -8.18
C ASP A 141 -0.49 10.19 -7.75
N MET A 142 0.03 9.51 -6.72
CA MET A 142 1.44 9.62 -6.30
C MET A 142 2.40 9.17 -7.41
N ILE A 143 2.15 8.01 -8.04
CA ILE A 143 3.01 7.50 -9.11
C ILE A 143 2.86 8.35 -10.39
N GLN A 144 1.66 8.85 -10.67
CA GLN A 144 1.41 9.77 -11.79
C GLN A 144 2.21 11.06 -11.63
N ALA A 145 2.30 11.63 -10.42
CA ALA A 145 3.11 12.83 -10.18
C ALA A 145 4.58 12.62 -10.58
N VAL A 146 5.16 11.48 -10.20
CA VAL A 146 6.55 11.15 -10.56
C VAL A 146 6.71 11.00 -12.07
N PHE A 147 5.78 10.34 -12.76
CA PHE A 147 5.83 10.25 -14.22
C PHE A 147 5.64 11.61 -14.91
N ALA A 148 4.88 12.53 -14.32
CA ALA A 148 4.64 13.87 -14.87
C ALA A 148 5.90 14.77 -14.82
N ASP A 149 6.84 14.46 -13.91
CA ASP A 149 8.12 15.16 -13.80
C ASP A 149 9.16 14.68 -14.83
N LEU A 150 8.84 13.64 -15.63
CA LEU A 150 9.70 13.24 -16.75
C LEU A 150 9.57 14.22 -17.93
N PRO A 151 10.67 14.50 -18.65
CA PRO A 151 10.63 15.31 -19.86
C PRO A 151 9.61 14.79 -20.88
N ASP A 152 8.99 15.72 -21.61
CA ASP A 152 8.06 15.45 -22.72
C ASP A 152 6.88 14.52 -22.38
N THR A 153 6.52 14.41 -21.10
CA THR A 153 5.45 13.52 -20.63
C THR A 153 4.16 14.30 -20.37
N SER A 154 3.15 14.11 -21.23
CA SER A 154 1.82 14.68 -20.99
C SER A 154 1.14 14.05 -19.75
N SER A 155 0.22 14.79 -19.12
CA SER A 155 -0.57 14.28 -17.97
C SER A 155 -1.33 12.97 -18.27
N ALA A 156 -1.89 12.85 -19.48
CA ALA A 156 -2.57 11.63 -19.90
C ALA A 156 -1.62 10.43 -20.04
N GLU A 157 -0.40 10.67 -20.54
CA GLU A 157 0.65 9.65 -20.63
C GLU A 157 1.16 9.24 -19.24
N ALA A 158 1.45 10.22 -18.37
CA ALA A 158 1.84 9.98 -16.98
C ALA A 158 0.81 9.11 -16.25
N ARG A 159 -0.49 9.41 -16.43
CA ARG A 159 -1.57 8.62 -15.84
C ARG A 159 -1.56 7.18 -16.37
N ARG A 160 -1.48 6.96 -17.69
CA ARG A 160 -1.40 5.60 -18.25
C ARG A 160 -0.22 4.81 -17.70
N ARG A 161 0.96 5.44 -17.62
CA ARG A 161 2.18 4.81 -17.07
C ARG A 161 2.04 4.49 -15.58
N ALA A 162 1.40 5.36 -14.79
CA ALA A 162 1.09 5.08 -13.40
C ALA A 162 0.20 3.86 -13.22
N TYR A 163 -0.86 3.73 -14.04
CA TYR A 163 -1.70 2.53 -14.05
C TYR A 163 -0.89 1.28 -14.42
N ALA A 164 -0.02 1.34 -15.43
CA ALA A 164 0.83 0.23 -15.83
C ALA A 164 1.80 -0.21 -14.72
N ALA A 165 2.43 0.75 -14.02
CA ALA A 165 3.31 0.48 -12.91
C ALA A 165 2.59 -0.18 -11.73
N VAL A 166 1.43 0.37 -11.32
CA VAL A 166 0.60 -0.22 -10.26
C VAL A 166 0.10 -1.61 -10.65
N ALA A 167 -0.38 -1.78 -11.89
CA ALA A 167 -0.84 -3.06 -12.40
C ALA A 167 0.28 -4.12 -12.44
N THR A 168 1.51 -3.72 -12.79
CA THR A 168 2.68 -4.62 -12.80
C THR A 168 2.96 -5.14 -11.40
N VAL A 169 2.95 -4.27 -10.38
CA VAL A 169 3.16 -4.70 -8.99
C VAL A 169 2.03 -5.62 -8.51
N GLN A 170 0.76 -5.27 -8.81
CA GLN A 170 -0.38 -6.11 -8.42
C GLN A 170 -0.37 -7.47 -9.14
N GLY A 171 -0.08 -7.49 -10.44
CA GLY A 171 0.11 -8.71 -11.22
C GLY A 171 1.30 -9.54 -10.74
N GLY A 172 2.40 -8.91 -10.33
CA GLY A 172 3.55 -9.58 -9.73
C GLY A 172 3.19 -10.36 -8.46
N TYR A 173 2.33 -9.80 -7.59
CA TYR A 173 1.79 -10.55 -6.45
C TYR A 173 0.95 -11.76 -6.89
N VAL A 174 0.15 -11.63 -7.94
CA VAL A 174 -0.65 -12.73 -8.50
C VAL A 174 0.26 -13.84 -9.03
N LEU A 175 1.24 -13.50 -9.88
CA LEU A 175 2.21 -14.44 -10.44
C LEU A 175 3.00 -15.17 -9.34
N SER A 176 3.49 -14.43 -8.35
CA SER A 176 4.26 -15.01 -7.23
C SER A 176 3.45 -16.07 -6.50
N ARG A 177 2.17 -15.79 -6.24
CA ARG A 177 1.29 -16.75 -5.56
C ARG A 177 0.86 -17.92 -6.44
N ALA A 178 0.52 -17.65 -7.70
CA ALA A 178 0.07 -18.68 -8.64
C ALA A 178 1.17 -19.70 -8.93
N LEU A 179 2.43 -19.25 -8.98
CA LEU A 179 3.59 -20.10 -9.28
C LEU A 179 4.30 -20.61 -8.01
N GLY A 180 3.96 -20.10 -6.83
CA GLY A 180 4.68 -20.40 -5.59
C GLY A 180 6.11 -19.87 -5.58
N ASP A 181 6.40 -18.84 -6.39
CA ASP A 181 7.74 -18.31 -6.62
C ASP A 181 7.86 -16.88 -6.05
N PRO A 182 8.67 -16.67 -5.00
CA PRO A 182 8.84 -15.34 -4.40
C PRO A 182 9.52 -14.31 -5.34
N GLU A 183 10.24 -14.75 -6.36
CA GLU A 183 10.99 -13.88 -7.29
C GLU A 183 10.16 -13.44 -8.51
N ALA A 184 8.95 -13.98 -8.70
CA ALA A 184 8.12 -13.64 -9.85
C ALA A 184 7.73 -12.15 -9.86
N LEU A 185 7.52 -11.53 -8.70
CA LEU A 185 7.28 -10.09 -8.60
C LEU A 185 8.52 -9.29 -9.02
N THR A 186 9.70 -9.69 -8.54
CA THR A 186 10.97 -9.05 -8.88
C THR A 186 11.17 -9.04 -10.40
N ARG A 187 11.01 -10.19 -11.06
CA ARG A 187 11.15 -10.31 -12.52
C ARG A 187 10.13 -9.48 -13.30
N ALA A 188 8.89 -9.39 -12.81
CA ALA A 188 7.88 -8.54 -13.44
C ALA A 188 8.24 -7.05 -13.35
N VAL A 189 8.81 -6.63 -12.21
CA VAL A 189 9.30 -5.27 -11.99
C VAL A 189 10.52 -4.96 -12.86
N GLU A 190 11.50 -5.86 -12.92
CA GLU A 190 12.69 -5.73 -13.77
C GLU A 190 12.29 -5.56 -15.23
N GLY A 191 11.39 -6.40 -15.75
CA GLY A 191 10.89 -6.28 -17.11
C GLY A 191 10.20 -4.94 -17.41
N LEU A 192 9.49 -4.35 -16.45
CA LEU A 192 8.92 -3.00 -16.61
C LEU A 192 10.01 -1.92 -16.62
N LEU A 193 11.03 -2.03 -15.76
CA LEU A 193 12.13 -1.09 -15.70
C LEU A 193 12.94 -1.09 -17.01
N ASP A 194 13.25 -2.26 -17.56
CA ASP A 194 13.94 -2.41 -18.84
C ASP A 194 13.17 -1.72 -19.99
N MET A 195 11.84 -1.84 -20.00
CA MET A 195 10.99 -1.18 -20.99
C MET A 195 10.99 0.35 -20.85
N LEU A 196 11.02 0.87 -19.61
CA LEU A 196 11.10 2.31 -19.35
C LEU A 196 12.45 2.89 -19.78
N GLU A 197 13.55 2.19 -19.52
CA GLU A 197 14.90 2.58 -19.96
C GLU A 197 15.03 2.57 -21.48
N THR A 198 14.50 1.55 -22.14
CA THR A 198 14.51 1.46 -23.61
C THR A 198 13.70 2.58 -24.26
N SER A 199 12.54 2.93 -23.68
CA SER A 199 11.71 4.03 -24.19
C SER A 199 12.37 5.41 -24.04
N ALA A 200 13.26 5.60 -23.06
CA ALA A 200 14.01 6.84 -22.90
C ALA A 200 15.17 6.97 -23.90
N ALA A 201 15.64 5.85 -24.46
CA ALA A 201 16.80 5.80 -25.36
C ALA A 201 16.45 5.95 -26.85
N VAL A 202 15.17 5.89 -27.24
CA VAL A 202 14.74 6.02 -28.64
C VAL A 202 14.39 7.48 -28.95
N PRO A 203 15.16 8.20 -29.80
CA PRO A 203 14.80 9.54 -30.23
C PRO A 203 13.49 9.52 -31.02
N ASP A 204 12.61 10.49 -30.77
CA ASP A 204 11.27 10.56 -31.33
C ASP A 204 11.32 10.45 -32.87
N ALA A 205 10.76 9.36 -33.41
CA ALA A 205 10.68 9.15 -34.85
C ALA A 205 9.71 10.14 -35.53
N ARG A 206 9.00 10.97 -34.76
CA ARG A 206 8.08 11.99 -35.27
C ARG A 206 8.78 13.19 -35.93
N GLU A 207 10.05 13.47 -35.63
CA GLU A 207 10.79 14.55 -36.31
C GLU A 207 11.24 14.19 -37.74
N ARG A 208 11.21 12.91 -38.12
CA ARG A 208 11.63 12.48 -39.47
C ARG A 208 10.57 12.67 -40.56
N ASN A 209 9.32 12.97 -40.20
CA ASN A 209 8.22 13.04 -41.17
C ASN A 209 7.73 14.47 -41.48
N SER A 210 8.36 15.52 -40.91
CA SER A 210 8.00 16.92 -41.20
C SER A 210 8.90 17.60 -42.25
N GLY A 211 9.89 16.88 -42.81
CA GLY A 211 10.84 17.41 -43.79
C GLY A 211 10.58 17.03 -45.25
N ALA A 212 9.47 16.32 -45.56
CA ALA A 212 9.25 15.72 -46.88
C ALA A 212 8.17 16.41 -47.75
N GLU A 213 7.59 17.54 -47.33
CA GLU A 213 6.49 18.21 -48.07
C GLU A 213 6.83 19.59 -48.66
N SER A 214 8.11 19.92 -48.89
CA SER A 214 8.49 21.23 -49.46
C SER A 214 9.01 21.23 -50.90
N ASP A 215 8.98 20.12 -51.63
CA ASP A 215 9.40 20.06 -53.04
C ASP A 215 8.35 19.39 -53.94
N GLN A 216 7.30 20.16 -54.30
CA GLN A 216 6.54 19.95 -55.55
C GLN A 216 5.51 21.07 -55.71
N HIS A 217 5.93 22.20 -56.29
CA HIS A 217 5.15 23.01 -57.25
C HIS A 217 6.10 24.08 -57.83
N THR A 218 6.58 23.83 -59.04
CA THR A 218 7.15 24.85 -59.95
C THR A 218 6.50 24.64 -61.31
#